data_AF-A0A8J6XEY6-F1
#
_entry.id   AF-A0A8J6XEY6-F1
#
_cell.length_a   1.000
_cell.length_b   1.000
_cell.length_c   1.000
_cell.angle_alpha   90.00
_cell.angle_beta   90.00
_cell.angle_gamma   90.00
#
_symmetry.space_group_name_H-M   'P 1'
#
loop_
_entity.id
_entity.type
_entity.pdbx_description
1 polymer ?
#
loop_
_entity_poly.entity_id
_entity_poly.type
_entity_poly.pdbx_seq_one_letter_code
_entity_poly.pdbx_strand_id
1 'polypeptide(L)'
;MRIELTQVLRDARKISGKTHVEIASILGKDPEWVRQAENCNYHHTWDEFIAYLYAVGANFELTVTVGKQQIKLDTDTLKKISD
;
A
#
# COMPACT_ATOMS: atom_id res chain seq x y z
N MET A 1 7.16 12.44 2.90
CA MET A 1 6.60 11.21 2.30
C MET A 1 6.77 9.97 3.16
N ARG A 2 7.98 9.56 3.59
CA ARG A 2 8.15 8.29 4.35
C ARG A 2 7.21 8.17 5.56
N ILE A 3 7.15 9.20 6.41
CA ILE A 3 6.27 9.23 7.60
C ILE A 3 4.78 9.17 7.20
N GLU A 4 4.38 9.96 6.20
CA GLU A 4 2.98 10.06 5.75
C GLU A 4 2.51 8.75 5.10
N LEU A 5 3.33 8.13 4.26
CA LEU A 5 3.02 6.83 3.63
C LEU A 5 2.90 5.72 4.67
N THR A 6 3.79 5.68 5.67
CA THR A 6 3.64 4.74 6.79
C THR A 6 2.35 5.00 7.57
N GLN A 7 1.96 6.26 7.77
CA GLN A 7 0.72 6.60 8.44
C GLN A 7 -0.50 6.12 7.64
N VAL A 8 -0.49 6.26 6.32
CA VAL A 8 -1.51 5.71 5.42
C VAL A 8 -1.66 4.19 5.60
N LEU A 9 -0.56 3.43 5.64
CA LEU A 9 -0.61 1.98 5.85
C LEU A 9 -1.25 1.60 7.20
N ARG A 10 -0.87 2.30 8.27
CA ARG A 10 -1.42 2.09 9.61
C ARG A 10 -2.92 2.36 9.67
N ASP A 11 -3.35 3.45 9.06
CA ASP A 11 -4.75 3.85 9.09
C ASP A 11 -5.59 2.95 8.18
N ALA A 12 -5.09 2.60 6.99
CA ALA A 12 -5.74 1.65 6.09
C ALA A 12 -5.92 0.28 6.76
N ARG A 13 -4.90 -0.23 7.47
CA ARG A 13 -5.07 -1.47 8.26
C ARG A 13 -6.15 -1.33 9.32
N LYS A 14 -6.11 -0.27 10.14
CA LYS A 14 -7.11 -0.06 11.20
C LYS A 14 -8.53 0.00 10.64
N ILE A 15 -8.73 0.71 9.53
CA ILE A 15 -10.02 0.81 8.85
C ILE A 15 -10.47 -0.55 8.31
N SER A 16 -9.56 -1.33 7.74
CA SER A 16 -9.87 -2.67 7.21
C SER A 16 -10.22 -3.71 8.30
N GLY A 17 -9.88 -3.42 9.57
CA GLY A 17 -10.04 -4.35 10.68
C GLY A 17 -9.07 -5.54 10.69
N LYS A 18 -8.14 -5.63 9.73
CA LYS A 18 -7.20 -6.75 9.62
C LYS A 18 -6.07 -6.66 10.65
N THR A 19 -5.71 -7.81 11.17
CA THR A 19 -4.52 -8.01 12.01
C THR A 19 -3.26 -8.11 11.15
N HIS A 20 -2.09 -7.96 11.77
CA HIS A 20 -0.81 -8.16 11.08
C HIS A 20 -0.67 -9.59 10.53
N VAL A 21 -1.18 -10.59 11.26
CA VAL A 21 -1.11 -12.00 10.84
C VAL A 21 -1.96 -12.24 9.59
N GLU A 22 -3.15 -11.66 9.51
CA GLU A 22 -4.02 -11.81 8.33
C GLU A 22 -3.41 -11.16 7.09
N ILE A 23 -2.83 -9.95 7.23
CA ILE A 23 -2.15 -9.26 6.13
C ILE A 23 -0.94 -10.07 5.66
N ALA A 24 -0.13 -10.56 6.59
CA ALA A 24 1.04 -11.38 6.30
C ALA A 24 0.64 -12.67 5.56
N SER A 25 -0.43 -13.33 6.01
CA SER A 25 -0.98 -14.53 5.37
C SER A 25 -1.44 -14.27 3.93
N ILE A 26 -2.17 -13.19 3.68
CA ILE A 26 -2.61 -12.79 2.33
C ILE A 26 -1.42 -12.58 1.39
N LEU A 27 -0.33 -12.02 1.91
CA LEU A 27 0.87 -11.69 1.12
C LEU A 27 1.91 -12.81 1.06
N GLY A 28 1.71 -13.93 1.77
CA GLY A 28 2.74 -14.97 1.91
C GLY A 28 4.01 -14.47 2.59
N LYS A 29 3.88 -13.55 3.55
CA LYS A 29 4.98 -12.91 4.31
C LYS A 29 4.94 -13.30 5.79
N ASP A 30 5.99 -12.93 6.52
CA ASP A 30 6.02 -13.02 7.97
C ASP A 30 5.28 -11.82 8.63
N PRO A 31 4.59 -11.99 9.78
CA PRO A 31 3.98 -10.87 10.50
C PRO A 31 4.95 -9.74 10.85
N GLU A 32 6.24 -10.02 11.02
CA GLU A 32 7.26 -9.00 11.23
C GLU A 32 7.45 -8.10 10.00
N TRP A 33 7.29 -8.62 8.79
CA TRP A 33 7.30 -7.79 7.57
C TRP A 33 6.20 -6.74 7.61
N VAL A 34 5.01 -7.07 8.16
CA VAL A 34 3.89 -6.12 8.31
C VAL A 34 4.21 -5.06 9.37
N ARG A 35 4.89 -5.43 10.46
CA ARG A 35 5.36 -4.45 11.46
C ARG A 35 6.41 -3.50 10.88
N GLN A 36 7.29 -4.02 10.03
CA GLN A 36 8.28 -3.24 9.30
C GLN A 36 7.60 -2.28 8.30
N ALA A 37 6.58 -2.75 7.56
CA ALA A 37 5.74 -1.92 6.68
C ALA A 37 5.11 -0.74 7.42
N GLU A 38 4.67 -0.96 8.66
CA GLU A 38 4.13 0.08 9.52
C GLU A 38 5.21 0.84 10.32
N ASN A 39 6.49 0.66 10.04
CA ASN A 39 7.60 1.36 10.70
C ASN A 39 8.25 2.35 9.73
N CYS A 40 8.18 3.65 10.06
CA CYS A 40 8.73 4.68 9.19
C CYS A 40 10.27 4.65 9.14
N ASN A 41 10.96 3.86 9.95
CA ASN A 41 12.41 3.68 9.85
C ASN A 41 12.82 2.51 8.95
N TYR A 42 11.86 1.72 8.46
CA TYR A 42 12.10 0.67 7.50
C TYR A 42 11.71 1.13 6.10
N HIS A 43 12.57 0.87 5.12
CA HIS A 43 12.33 1.26 3.75
C HIS A 43 11.55 0.18 3.01
N HIS A 44 10.56 0.60 2.25
CA HIS A 44 9.78 -0.26 1.37
C HIS A 44 9.87 0.23 -0.06
N THR A 45 9.78 -0.72 -0.97
CA THR A 45 9.55 -0.40 -2.38
C THR A 45 8.10 0.06 -2.60
N TRP A 46 7.85 0.69 -3.74
CA TRP A 46 6.48 1.02 -4.14
C TRP A 46 5.62 -0.24 -4.32
N ASP A 47 6.20 -1.31 -4.86
CA ASP A 47 5.49 -2.59 -5.04
C ASP A 47 5.02 -3.16 -3.71
N GLU A 48 5.86 -3.10 -2.68
CA GLU A 48 5.51 -3.52 -1.32
C GLU A 48 4.42 -2.64 -0.70
N PHE A 49 4.47 -1.33 -0.93
CA PHE A 49 3.43 -0.40 -0.49
C PHE A 49 2.08 -0.71 -1.15
N ILE A 50 2.06 -0.95 -2.46
CA ILE A 50 0.85 -1.29 -3.21
C ILE A 50 0.32 -2.67 -2.81
N ALA A 51 1.19 -3.66 -2.65
CA ALA A 51 0.81 -5.00 -2.18
C ALA A 51 0.14 -4.94 -0.80
N TYR A 52 0.66 -4.12 0.12
CA TYR A 52 0.03 -3.89 1.42
C TYR A 52 -1.39 -3.32 1.26
N LEU A 53 -1.54 -2.27 0.46
CA LEU A 53 -2.84 -1.64 0.20
C LEU A 53 -3.84 -2.64 -0.40
N TYR A 54 -3.39 -3.50 -1.31
CA TYR A 54 -4.20 -4.58 -1.85
C TYR A 54 -4.63 -5.58 -0.75
N ALA A 55 -3.70 -5.99 0.13
CA ALA A 55 -4.00 -6.94 1.20
C ALA A 55 -4.99 -6.42 2.23
N VAL A 56 -5.04 -5.10 2.45
CA VAL A 56 -6.08 -4.45 3.28
C VAL A 56 -7.37 -4.16 2.53
N GLY A 57 -7.44 -4.48 1.23
CA GLY A 57 -8.62 -4.24 0.39
C GLY A 57 -8.83 -2.77 0.05
N ALA A 58 -7.78 -1.95 0.08
CA ALA A 58 -7.86 -0.54 -0.27
C ALA A 58 -7.90 -0.35 -1.80
N ASN A 59 -8.72 0.61 -2.23
CA ASN A 59 -8.60 1.18 -3.57
C ASN A 59 -7.53 2.28 -3.51
N PHE A 60 -6.51 2.15 -4.36
CA PHE A 60 -5.42 3.10 -4.50
C PHE A 60 -5.57 3.95 -5.76
N GLU A 61 -5.24 5.24 -5.64
CA GLU A 61 -5.10 6.20 -6.73
C GLU A 61 -3.85 7.07 -6.49
N LEU A 62 -3.03 7.21 -7.52
CA LEU A 62 -1.93 8.17 -7.62
C LEU A 62 -2.22 9.13 -8.76
N THR A 63 -2.23 10.42 -8.46
CA THR A 63 -2.38 11.48 -9.47
C THR A 63 -1.16 12.39 -9.46
N VAL A 64 -0.47 12.48 -10.59
CA VAL A 64 0.67 13.37 -10.82
C VAL A 64 0.23 14.50 -11.74
N THR A 65 0.42 15.76 -11.31
CA THR A 65 0.12 16.93 -12.13
C THR A 65 1.40 17.51 -12.71
N VAL A 66 1.44 17.69 -14.04
CA VAL A 66 2.53 18.36 -14.76
C VAL A 66 1.92 19.49 -15.60
N GLY A 67 2.14 20.73 -15.18
CA GLY A 67 1.46 21.89 -15.79
C GLY A 67 -0.07 21.81 -15.62
N LYS A 68 -0.81 21.71 -16.73
CA LYS A 68 -2.27 21.51 -16.75
C LYS A 68 -2.70 20.06 -17.00
N GLN A 69 -1.75 19.15 -17.14
CA GLN A 69 -2.02 17.74 -17.43
C GLN A 69 -1.99 16.93 -16.13
N GLN A 70 -2.87 15.94 -16.05
CA GLN A 70 -2.92 14.97 -14.96
C GLN A 70 -2.63 13.58 -15.51
N ILE A 71 -1.71 12.88 -14.85
CA ILE A 71 -1.40 11.49 -15.09
C ILE A 71 -1.95 10.74 -13.88
N LYS A 72 -2.93 9.87 -14.11
CA LYS A 72 -3.60 9.10 -13.07
C LYS A 72 -3.24 7.63 -13.20
N LEU A 73 -2.91 7.00 -12.08
CA LEU A 73 -2.73 5.56 -11.92
C LEU A 73 -3.66 5.10 -10.80
N ASP A 74 -4.58 4.20 -11.11
CA ASP A 74 -5.51 3.63 -10.14
C ASP A 74 -5.46 2.10 -10.13
N THR A 75 -6.18 1.51 -9.18
CA THR A 75 -6.22 0.06 -8.97
C THR A 75 -6.73 -0.71 -10.19
N ASP A 76 -7.65 -0.13 -10.97
CA ASP A 76 -8.18 -0.77 -12.17
C ASP A 76 -7.18 -0.70 -13.33
N THR A 77 -6.39 0.36 -13.39
CA THR A 77 -5.28 0.50 -14.34
C THR A 77 -4.16 -0.50 -14.03
N LEU A 78 -3.83 -0.69 -12.75
CA LEU A 78 -2.81 -1.66 -12.32
C LEU A 78 -3.17 -3.10 -12.71
N LYS A 79 -4.42 -3.52 -12.49
CA LYS A 79 -4.89 -4.87 -12.86
C LYS A 79 -4.75 -5.17 -14.35
N LYS A 80 -4.96 -4.17 -15.22
CA LYS A 80 -4.86 -4.31 -16.68
C LYS A 80 -3.43 -4.39 -17.21
N ILE A 81 -2.44 -3.95 -16.43
CA ILE A 81 -1.02 -3.95 -16.81
C ILE A 81 -0.33 -5.24 -16.33
N SER A 82 -0.88 -5.89 -15.30
CA SER A 82 -0.36 -7.15 -14.75
C SER A 82 -0.82 -8.42 -15.48
N ASP A 83 -1.74 -8.30 -16.45
CA ASP A 83 -2.21 -9.37 -17.36
C ASP A 83 -1.52 -9.27 -18.73
#